data_AF-A0A7W7HZP6-F1
#
_entry.id   AF-A0A7W7HZP6-F1
#
_cell.length_a   1.000
_cell.length_b   1.000
_cell.length_c   1.000
_cell.angle_alpha   90.00
_cell.angle_beta   90.00
_cell.angle_gamma   90.00
#
_symmetry.space_group_name_H-M   'P 1'
#
loop_
_entity.id
_entity.type
_entity.pdbx_description
1 polymer ?
#
loop_
_entity_poly.entity_id
_entity_poly.type
_entity_poly.pdbx_seq_one_letter_code
_entity_poly.pdbx_strand_id
1 'polypeptide(L)' 'MRFDVDTKASPEQVRRAFTDFTERRPRIWNRTLDPKTYELRQQGDGWAVARESSPGSPFWVVALVVGLRAAFAEA' A
#
# COMPACT_ATOMS: atom_id res chain seq x y z
N MET A 1 15.71 -3.39 -4.11
CA MET A 1 15.00 -4.66 -4.39
C MET A 1 13.88 -4.35 -5.36
N ARG A 2 13.80 -5.04 -6.50
CA ARG A 2 12.74 -4.88 -7.51
C ARG A 2 12.03 -6.22 -7.67
N PHE A 3 10.72 -6.21 -7.70
CA PHE A 3 9.89 -7.38 -7.92
C PHE A 3 8.75 -7.02 -8.87
N ASP A 4 8.30 -7.99 -9.65
CA ASP A 4 7.19 -7.87 -10.59
C ASP A 4 6.12 -8.91 -10.22
N VAL A 5 4.86 -8.59 -10.43
CA VAL A 5 3.70 -9.44 -10.08
C VAL A 5 2.70 -9.41 -11.21
N ASP A 6 2.43 -10.58 -11.80
CA ASP A 6 1.33 -10.75 -12.74
C ASP A 6 0.00 -10.88 -11.99
N THR A 7 -1.00 -10.13 -12.43
CA THR A 7 -2.33 -10.10 -11.79
C THR A 7 -3.44 -10.02 -12.82
N LYS A 8 -4.60 -10.58 -12.46
CA LYS A 8 -5.85 -10.42 -13.23
C LYS A 8 -6.58 -9.11 -12.92
N ALA A 9 -6.11 -8.34 -11.93
CA ALA A 9 -6.69 -7.06 -11.57
C ALA A 9 -6.44 -6.02 -12.67
N SER A 10 -7.45 -5.20 -12.96
CA SER A 10 -7.28 -4.09 -13.90
C SER A 10 -6.30 -3.04 -13.34
N PRO A 11 -5.69 -2.22 -14.20
CA PRO A 11 -4.87 -1.09 -13.79
C PRO A 11 -5.47 -0.22 -12.69
N GLU A 12 -6.76 0.10 -12.81
CA GLU A 12 -7.49 0.95 -11.86
C GLU A 12 -7.70 0.25 -10.51
N GLN A 13 -7.93 -1.06 -10.51
CA GLN A 13 -8.02 -1.86 -9.28
C GLN A 13 -6.68 -1.92 -8.57
N VAL A 14 -5.58 -2.13 -9.31
CA VAL A 14 -4.22 -2.12 -8.75
C VAL A 14 -3.94 -0.76 -8.12
N ARG A 15 -4.17 0.33 -8.86
CA ARG A 15 -3.99 1.70 -8.36
C ARG A 15 -4.74 1.91 -7.05
N ARG A 16 -6.04 1.62 -7.02
CA ARG A 16 -6.87 1.77 -5.82
C ARG A 16 -6.38 0.91 -4.65
N ALA A 17 -5.99 -0.35 -4.89
CA ALA A 17 -5.51 -1.23 -3.84
C ALA A 17 -4.22 -0.72 -3.18
N PHE A 18 -3.32 -0.12 -3.96
CA PHE A 18 -2.06 0.42 -3.45
C PHE A 18 -2.19 1.83 -2.88
N THR A 19 -3.17 2.64 -3.32
CA THR A 19 -3.38 4.01 -2.85
C THR A 19 -4.54 4.19 -1.86
N ASP A 20 -5.26 3.14 -1.50
CA ASP A 20 -6.23 3.19 -0.39
C ASP A 20 -5.48 3.16 0.95
N PHE A 21 -5.36 4.33 1.58
CA PHE A 21 -4.73 4.51 2.89
C PHE A 21 -5.72 4.62 4.03
N THR A 22 -7.02 4.48 3.76
CA THR A 22 -8.07 4.58 4.77
C THR A 22 -7.96 3.47 5.82
N GLU A 23 -8.77 3.53 6.87
CA GLU A 23 -8.86 2.49 7.91
C GLU A 23 -9.23 1.09 7.37
N ARG A 24 -9.67 1.00 6.11
CA ARG A 24 -9.93 -0.28 5.43
C ARG A 24 -8.64 -1.00 5.05
N ARG A 25 -7.53 -0.30 4.85
CA ARG A 25 -6.24 -0.86 4.40
C ARG A 25 -5.78 -2.03 5.28
N PRO A 26 -5.68 -1.93 6.61
CA PRO A 26 -5.27 -3.08 7.44
C PRO A 26 -6.31 -4.21 7.47
N ARG A 27 -7.58 -3.97 7.08
CA ARG A 27 -8.58 -5.03 6.94
C ARG A 27 -8.39 -5.82 5.64
N ILE A 28 -8.04 -5.13 4.55
CA ILE A 28 -7.79 -5.71 3.23
C ILE A 28 -6.44 -6.44 3.23
N TRP A 29 -5.40 -5.78 3.75
CA TRP A 29 -4.03 -6.28 3.83
C TRP A 29 -3.74 -6.99 5.16
N ASN A 30 -4.73 -7.65 5.76
CA ASN A 30 -4.66 -8.20 7.12
C ASN A 30 -3.61 -9.32 7.32
N ARG A 31 -3.07 -9.88 6.22
CA ARG A 31 -1.99 -10.87 6.26
C ARG A 31 -0.62 -10.23 6.34
N THR A 32 -0.48 -9.00 5.85
CA THR A 32 0.80 -8.31 5.69
C THR A 32 0.92 -7.08 6.57
N LEU A 33 -0.20 -6.51 7.02
CA LEU A 33 -0.29 -5.37 7.91
C LEU A 33 -0.97 -5.76 9.22
N ASP A 34 -0.37 -5.36 10.33
CA ASP A 34 -0.97 -5.49 11.65
C ASP A 34 -1.90 -4.28 11.94
N PRO A 35 -3.21 -4.49 12.14
CA PRO A 35 -4.13 -3.41 12.44
C PRO A 35 -3.82 -2.69 13.76
N LYS A 36 -3.10 -3.31 14.69
CA LYS A 36 -2.77 -2.70 16.00
C LYS A 36 -1.65 -1.67 15.92
N THR A 37 -0.81 -1.77 14.90
CA THR A 37 0.37 -0.90 14.72
C THR A 37 0.24 0.03 13.52
N TYR A 38 -0.78 -0.19 12.68
CA TYR A 38 -1.10 0.68 11.56
C TYR A 38 -1.53 2.07 12.05
N GLU A 39 -0.84 3.10 11.60
CA GLU A 39 -1.11 4.49 11.97
C GLU A 39 -0.98 5.37 10.72
N LEU A 40 -2.10 5.91 10.23
CA LEU A 40 -2.08 6.91 9.17
C LEU A 40 -1.79 8.29 9.79
N ARG A 41 -0.71 8.93 9.37
CA ARG A 41 -0.30 10.24 9.90
C ARG A 41 -0.67 11.40 9.00
N GLN A 42 -0.53 11.20 7.69
CA GLN A 42 -0.84 12.22 6.69
C GLN A 42 -1.29 11.56 5.39
N GLN A 43 -2.16 12.25 4.64
CA GLN A 43 -2.67 11.79 3.36
C GLN A 43 -2.84 12.98 2.40
N GLY A 44 -2.61 12.75 1.11
CA GLY A 44 -2.97 13.64 0.01
C GLY A 44 -3.42 12.85 -1.22
N ASP A 45 -3.52 13.51 -2.37
CA ASP A 45 -3.96 12.84 -3.59
C ASP A 45 -2.89 11.85 -4.10
N GLY A 46 -3.21 10.56 -4.04
CA GLY A 46 -2.32 9.49 -4.46
C GLY A 46 -1.10 9.25 -3.56
N TRP A 47 -1.08 9.82 -2.35
CA TRP A 47 -0.02 9.57 -1.37
C TRP A 47 -0.47 9.61 0.09
N ALA A 48 0.33 8.97 0.95
CA ALA A 48 0.18 9.01 2.39
C ALA A 48 1.52 8.81 3.10
N VAL A 49 1.57 9.19 4.38
CA VAL A 49 2.59 8.82 5.35
C VAL A 49 1.90 7.95 6.38
N ALA A 50 2.22 6.65 6.37
CA ALA A 50 1.67 5.68 7.31
C ALA A 50 2.78 4.91 8.00
N ARG A 51 2.60 4.62 9.29
CA ARG A 51 3.35 3.60 10.01
C ARG A 51 2.73 2.25 9.69
N GLU A 52 3.53 1.35 9.14
CA GLU A 52 3.11 -0.01 8.81
C GLU A 52 4.07 -1.03 9.44
N SER A 53 3.54 -2.15 9.93
CA SER A 53 4.34 -3.31 10.30
C SER A 53 3.61 -4.59 9.93
N SER A 54 4.36 -5.66 9.71
CA SER A 54 3.79 -6.99 9.65
C SER A 54 3.43 -7.51 11.05
N PRO A 55 2.44 -8.42 11.16
CA PRO A 55 2.07 -9.03 12.43
C PRO A 55 3.28 -9.62 13.17
N GLY A 56 3.46 -9.23 14.43
CA GLY A 56 4.56 -9.70 15.28
C GLY A 56 5.93 -9.06 15.02
N SER A 57 6.03 -8.13 14.06
CA SER A 57 7.28 -7.40 13.80
C SER A 57 7.55 -6.34 14.88
N PRO A 58 8.75 -6.29 15.47
CA PRO A 58 9.15 -5.18 16.35
C PRO A 58 9.52 -3.91 15.56
N PHE A 59 9.67 -4.03 14.24
CA PHE A 59 10.03 -2.95 13.33
C PHE A 59 8.81 -2.42 12.59
N TRP A 60 8.83 -1.13 12.29
CA TRP A 60 7.85 -0.46 11.45
C TRP A 60 8.54 0.37 10.38
N VAL A 61 7.82 0.59 9.28
CA VAL A 61 8.27 1.45 8.18
C VAL A 61 7.34 2.63 8.03
N VAL A 62 7.89 3.75 7.57
CA VAL A 62 7.09 4.89 7.08
C VAL A 62 6.93 4.71 5.58
N ALA A 63 5.74 4.31 5.15
CA ALA A 63 5.43 4.14 3.74
C ALA A 63 5.03 5.50 3.14
N LEU A 64 5.72 5.91 2.08
CA LEU A 64 5.33 6.99 1.18
C LEU A 64 5.11 6.41 -0.21
N VAL A 65 3.86 6.37 -0.64
CA VAL A 65 3.51 6.02 -2.03
C VAL A 65 3.25 7.33 -2.73
N VAL A 66 4.11 7.78 -3.65
CA VAL A 66 3.82 8.93 -4.49
C VAL A 66 3.55 8.41 -5.89
N GLY A 67 2.35 8.63 -6.40
CA GLY A 67 2.00 8.44 -7.80
C GLY A 67 2.46 7.09 -8.37
N LEU A 68 1.54 6.11 -8.40
CA LEU A 68 1.74 4.92 -9.23
C LEU A 68 1.81 5.40 -10.70
N ARG A 69 2.99 5.82 -11.17
CA ARG A 69 3.26 5.93 -12.60
C ARG A 69 3.25 4.50 -13.09
N ALA A 70 2.05 4.06 -13.40
CA ALA A 70 1.73 3.04 -14.36
C ALA A 70 2.85 2.98 -15.41
N ALA A 71 3.77 2.04 -15.22
CA ALA A 71 4.55 1.50 -16.32
C ALA A 71 3.61 0.63 -17.15
N PHE A 72 2.55 1.25 -17.71
CA PHE A 72 1.80 0.70 -18.84
C PHE A 72 2.43 1.33 -20.07
N ALA A 73 3.70 1.01 -20.31
CA ALA A 73 4.25 1.06 -21.65
C ALA A 73 3.88 -0.27 -22.29
N GLU A 74 3.21 -0.18 -23.42
CA GLU A 74 2.74 -1.29 -24.25
C GLU A 74 3.79 -2.40 -24.40
N ALA A 75 3.33 -3.65 -24.26
CA ALA A 75 3.95 -4.84 -24.82
C ALA A 75 2.82 -5.81 -25.21
#